data_AF-A0AAV6FDU2-F1
#
_entry.id   AF-A0AAV6FDU2-F1
#
_cell.length_a   1.000
_cell.length_b   1.000
_cell.length_c   1.000
_cell.angle_alpha   90.00
_cell.angle_beta   90.00
_cell.angle_gamma   90.00
#
_symmetry.space_group_name_H-M   'P 1'
#
loop_
_entity.id
_entity.type
_entity.pdbx_description
1 polymer ?
#
loop_
_entity_poly.entity_id
_entity_poly.type
_entity_poly.pdbx_seq_one_letter_code
_entity_poly.pdbx_strand_id
1 'polypeptide(L)'
;MSRFANILRRTFGVIKEHVGTDHLGNKYYMIPEQKTWTGRVIRAKRMVIALNPNEFEYIEGSIPSEWDAWIRGRRKQPPSIEELQKNENYRVNIKVKAREAEERDLALQAQEYEEGLVARPTQTLAKGHAAATPFGKPEATEDPVSTGGSFQPGSWVPGSKK
;
A
#
# COMPACT_ATOMS: atom_id res chain seq x y z
N MET A 1 -0.04 30.66 -33.75
CA MET A 1 0.03 29.41 -34.54
C MET A 1 -0.76 28.22 -33.94
N SER A 2 -1.22 28.23 -32.68
CA SER A 2 -1.73 27.00 -31.99
C SER A 2 -3.26 26.71 -32.08
N ARG A 3 -4.11 27.68 -32.46
CA ARG A 3 -5.58 27.46 -32.41
C ARG A 3 -6.10 26.47 -33.47
N PHE A 4 -5.55 26.48 -34.68
CA PHE A 4 -6.01 25.61 -35.78
C PHE A 4 -5.61 24.14 -35.57
N ALA A 5 -4.40 23.88 -35.04
CA ALA A 5 -3.96 22.53 -34.70
C ALA A 5 -4.82 21.92 -33.58
N ASN A 6 -5.26 22.73 -32.61
CA ASN A 6 -6.16 22.29 -31.56
C ASN A 6 -7.56 21.94 -32.09
N ILE A 7 -8.07 22.66 -33.10
CA ILE A 7 -9.36 22.35 -33.74
C ILE A 7 -9.29 21.02 -34.49
N LEU A 8 -8.24 20.80 -35.28
CA LEU A 8 -8.01 19.53 -36.00
C LEU A 8 -7.79 18.35 -35.04
N ARG A 9 -7.05 18.56 -33.94
CA ARG A 9 -6.90 17.54 -32.90
C ARG A 9 -8.20 17.26 -32.15
N ARG A 10 -9.12 18.24 -32.04
CA ARG A 10 -10.44 18.04 -31.42
C ARG A 10 -11.38 17.21 -32.29
N THR A 11 -11.30 17.37 -33.61
CA THR A 11 -12.16 16.67 -34.55
C THR A 11 -11.70 15.24 -34.81
N PHE A 12 -10.39 15.01 -34.87
CA PHE A 12 -9.79 13.71 -35.22
C PHE A 12 -9.13 12.96 -34.06
N GLY A 13 -8.91 13.59 -32.91
CA GLY A 13 -8.18 13.01 -31.79
C GLY A 13 -8.78 13.35 -30.41
N VAL A 14 -8.20 12.76 -29.37
CA VAL A 14 -8.57 13.04 -27.98
C VAL A 14 -7.67 14.15 -27.44
N ILE A 15 -8.22 15.32 -27.17
CA ILE A 15 -7.49 16.37 -26.45
C ILE A 15 -7.24 15.92 -25.01
N LYS A 16 -5.97 15.99 -24.59
CA LYS A 16 -5.53 15.74 -23.22
C LYS A 16 -4.98 17.05 -22.66
N GLU A 17 -5.56 17.55 -21.58
CA GLU A 17 -5.08 18.74 -20.87
C GLU A 17 -4.13 18.29 -19.77
N HIS A 18 -2.91 18.84 -19.75
CA HIS A 18 -1.95 18.57 -18.69
C HIS A 18 -2.36 19.32 -17.42
N VAL A 19 -2.59 18.60 -16.34
CA VAL A 19 -3.08 19.15 -15.08
C VAL A 19 -1.93 19.40 -14.11
N GLY A 20 -1.01 18.45 -14.00
CA GLY A 20 0.11 18.58 -13.06
C GLY A 20 1.03 17.37 -13.07
N THR A 21 2.11 17.52 -12.31
CA THR A 21 3.13 16.49 -12.10
C THR A 21 3.31 16.24 -10.62
N ASP A 22 3.56 14.98 -10.29
CA ASP A 22 3.83 14.56 -8.92
C ASP A 22 5.33 14.56 -8.58
N HIS A 23 5.66 14.42 -7.29
CA HIS A 23 7.03 14.27 -6.78
C HIS A 23 7.76 13.05 -7.35
N LEU A 24 7.02 12.01 -7.77
CA LEU A 24 7.57 10.84 -8.47
C LEU A 24 7.81 11.06 -9.97
N GLY A 25 7.45 12.24 -10.49
CA GLY A 25 7.58 12.57 -11.92
C GLY A 25 6.43 12.04 -12.80
N ASN A 26 5.41 11.45 -12.19
CA ASN A 26 4.19 11.02 -12.90
C ASN A 26 3.43 12.25 -13.42
N LYS A 27 2.91 12.16 -14.66
CA LYS A 27 2.18 13.25 -15.32
C LYS A 27 0.69 12.96 -15.38
N TYR A 28 -0.12 13.93 -14.97
CA TYR A 28 -1.57 13.78 -14.87
C TYR A 28 -2.28 14.61 -15.92
N TYR A 29 -3.27 13.98 -16.57
CA TYR A 29 -4.03 14.58 -17.66
C TYR A 29 -5.53 14.46 -17.44
N MET A 30 -6.25 15.50 -17.86
CA MET A 30 -7.71 15.50 -17.94
C MET A 30 -8.14 15.50 -19.41
N ILE A 31 -9.00 14.54 -19.75
CA ILE A 31 -9.71 14.53 -21.03
C ILE A 31 -11.06 15.18 -20.77
N PRO A 32 -11.36 16.36 -21.34
CA PRO A 32 -12.70 16.95 -21.26
C PRO A 32 -13.68 16.16 -22.12
N GLU A 33 -14.98 16.32 -21.83
CA GLU A 33 -16.02 15.74 -22.66
C GLU A 33 -15.96 16.33 -24.07
N GLN A 34 -15.86 15.45 -25.07
CA GLN A 34 -15.77 15.87 -26.47
C GLN A 34 -16.55 14.93 -27.37
N LYS A 35 -17.13 15.50 -28.43
CA LYS A 35 -17.79 14.75 -29.49
C LYS A 35 -16.78 14.50 -30.59
N THR A 36 -16.55 13.23 -30.89
CA THR A 36 -15.76 12.83 -32.07
C THR A 36 -16.51 13.18 -33.35
N TRP A 37 -15.79 13.27 -34.47
CA TRP A 37 -16.39 13.48 -35.78
C TRP A 37 -17.47 12.42 -36.12
N THR A 38 -17.31 11.19 -35.65
CA THR A 38 -18.27 10.08 -35.83
C THR A 38 -19.48 10.16 -34.89
N GLY A 39 -19.65 11.24 -34.14
CA GLY A 39 -20.78 11.46 -33.24
C GLY A 39 -20.70 10.72 -31.90
N ARG A 40 -19.64 9.93 -31.64
CA ARG A 40 -19.44 9.29 -30.34
C ARG A 40 -19.03 10.34 -29.30
N VAL A 41 -19.74 10.34 -28.17
CA VAL A 41 -19.44 11.19 -27.02
C VAL A 41 -18.38 10.51 -26.16
N ILE A 42 -17.20 11.12 -26.06
CA ILE A 42 -16.16 10.70 -25.14
C ILE A 42 -16.43 11.39 -23.81
N ARG A 43 -16.72 10.59 -22.78
CA ARG A 43 -16.92 11.09 -21.41
C ARG A 43 -15.62 11.66 -20.87
N ALA A 44 -15.73 12.64 -19.98
CA ALA A 44 -14.57 13.18 -19.29
C ALA A 44 -13.86 12.06 -18.51
N LYS A 45 -12.54 11.94 -18.69
CA LYS A 45 -11.71 10.92 -18.04
C LYS A 45 -10.43 11.55 -17.51
N ARG A 46 -9.97 11.06 -16.37
CA ARG A 46 -8.67 11.41 -15.78
C ARG A 46 -7.69 10.29 -16.04
N MET A 47 -6.46 10.63 -16.41
CA MET A 47 -5.43 9.65 -16.76
C MET A 47 -4.09 10.03 -16.18
N VAL A 48 -3.28 9.02 -15.90
CA VAL A 48 -1.89 9.13 -15.49
C VAL A 48 -1.01 8.58 -16.60
N ILE A 49 0.13 9.24 -16.83
CA ILE A 49 1.23 8.70 -17.61
C ILE A 49 2.38 8.54 -16.62
N ALA A 50 2.73 7.29 -16.34
CA ALA A 50 3.87 6.96 -15.50
C ALA A 50 5.17 7.44 -16.15
N LEU A 51 6.14 7.85 -15.35
CA LEU A 51 7.47 8.20 -15.85
C LEU A 51 8.22 6.95 -16.35
N ASN A 52 8.06 5.82 -15.65
CA ASN A 52 8.70 4.57 -16.02
C ASN A 52 7.95 3.96 -17.22
N PRO A 53 8.66 3.57 -18.29
CA PRO A 53 8.04 3.01 -19.49
C PRO A 53 7.47 1.60 -19.27
N ASN A 54 7.97 0.88 -18.26
CA ASN A 54 7.54 -0.47 -17.94
C ASN A 54 6.29 -0.43 -17.07
N GLU A 55 5.12 -0.61 -17.69
CA GLU A 55 3.81 -0.66 -17.00
C GLU A 55 3.75 -1.75 -15.91
N PHE A 56 4.55 -2.81 -16.05
CA PHE A 56 4.62 -3.93 -15.11
C PHE A 56 5.38 -3.60 -13.81
N GLU A 57 6.13 -2.50 -13.76
CA GLU A 57 6.80 -2.02 -12.53
C GLU A 57 5.87 -1.18 -11.65
N TYR A 58 4.60 -1.06 -12.04
CA TYR A 58 3.60 -0.37 -11.24
C TYR A 58 3.25 -1.18 -9.99
N ILE A 59 3.89 -0.84 -8.87
CA ILE A 59 3.58 -1.39 -7.54
C ILE A 59 2.49 -0.55 -6.88
N GLU A 60 1.64 -1.18 -6.06
CA GLU A 60 0.70 -0.48 -5.19
C GLU A 60 1.44 0.55 -4.32
N GLY A 61 1.10 1.84 -4.49
CA GLY A 61 1.79 2.96 -3.84
C GLY A 61 2.66 3.83 -4.75
N SER A 62 2.81 3.47 -6.03
CA SER A 62 3.51 4.29 -7.05
C SER A 62 2.76 5.56 -7.46
N ILE A 63 1.50 5.72 -7.04
CA ILE A 63 0.74 6.97 -7.17
C ILE A 63 0.41 7.47 -5.76
N PRO A 64 0.66 8.77 -5.46
CA PRO A 64 0.22 9.36 -4.20
C PRO A 64 -1.30 9.30 -4.07
N SER A 65 -1.74 9.10 -2.84
CA SER A 65 -3.15 8.93 -2.47
C SER A 65 -4.08 10.05 -2.95
N GLU A 66 -3.56 11.27 -3.02
CA GLU A 66 -4.24 12.50 -3.37
C GLU A 66 -4.56 12.52 -4.86
N TRP A 67 -3.57 12.15 -5.67
CA TRP A 67 -3.70 11.98 -7.12
C TRP A 67 -4.59 10.78 -7.46
N ASP A 68 -4.46 9.68 -6.72
CA ASP A 68 -5.34 8.52 -6.86
C ASP A 68 -6.81 8.87 -6.55
N ALA A 69 -7.06 9.63 -5.47
CA ALA A 69 -8.40 10.13 -5.15
C ALA A 69 -8.95 11.07 -6.24
N TRP A 70 -8.09 11.89 -6.86
CA TRP A 70 -8.50 12.71 -7.99
C TRP A 70 -8.80 11.85 -9.22
N ILE A 71 -7.95 10.91 -9.63
CA ILE A 71 -8.23 10.05 -10.81
C ILE A 71 -9.54 9.29 -10.66
N ARG A 72 -9.81 8.75 -9.47
CA ARG A 72 -11.03 8.00 -9.16
C ARG A 72 -12.30 8.86 -9.05
N GLY A 73 -12.21 10.18 -9.17
CA GLY A 73 -13.39 11.04 -9.08
C GLY A 73 -13.78 11.47 -7.67
N ARG A 74 -13.08 11.00 -6.61
CA ARG A 74 -13.41 11.38 -5.23
C ARG A 74 -13.16 12.86 -4.96
N ARG A 75 -12.13 13.44 -5.58
CA ARG A 75 -11.84 14.88 -5.55
C ARG A 75 -12.19 15.54 -6.88
N LYS A 76 -12.76 16.76 -6.87
CA LYS A 76 -13.01 17.54 -8.10
C LYS A 76 -11.77 18.27 -8.59
N GLN A 77 -11.04 18.90 -7.67
CA GLN A 77 -9.82 19.66 -7.94
C GLN A 77 -8.58 18.77 -7.81
N PRO A 78 -7.55 18.99 -8.64
CA PRO A 78 -6.26 18.31 -8.49
C PRO A 78 -5.55 18.75 -7.21
N PRO A 79 -4.69 17.89 -6.63
CA PRO A 79 -3.91 18.27 -5.46
C PRO A 79 -2.86 19.34 -5.78
N SER A 80 -2.53 20.16 -4.79
CA SER A 80 -1.42 21.12 -4.87
C SER A 80 -0.09 20.45 -4.49
N ILE A 81 1.03 20.94 -5.03
CA ILE A 81 2.36 20.44 -4.69
C ILE A 81 2.70 20.62 -3.20
N GLU A 82 2.24 21.72 -2.59
CA GLU A 82 2.44 22.00 -1.18
C GLU A 82 1.66 21.03 -0.28
N GLU A 83 0.46 20.64 -0.72
CA GLU A 83 -0.37 19.65 -0.01
C GLU A 83 0.34 18.29 0.00
N LEU A 84 0.89 17.88 -1.16
CA LEU A 84 1.63 16.62 -1.29
C LEU A 84 2.85 16.60 -0.36
N GLN A 85 3.65 17.68 -0.34
CA GLN A 85 4.81 17.79 0.53
C GLN A 85 4.42 17.75 2.02
N LYS A 86 3.36 18.47 2.41
CA LYS A 86 2.87 18.46 3.79
C LYS A 86 2.43 17.07 4.23
N ASN A 87 1.74 16.33 3.35
CA ASN A 87 1.25 15.00 3.64
C ASN A 87 2.40 13.98 3.72
N GLU A 88 3.41 14.10 2.88
CA GLU A 88 4.60 13.23 2.96
C GLU A 88 5.34 13.45 4.28
N ASN A 89 5.57 14.71 4.66
CA ASN A 89 6.18 15.05 5.94
C ASN A 89 5.35 14.51 7.11
N TYR A 90 4.02 14.59 7.02
CA TYR A 90 3.12 14.03 8.03
C TYR A 90 3.26 12.50 8.16
N ARG A 91 3.34 11.77 7.04
CA ARG A 91 3.55 10.32 7.02
C ARG A 91 4.88 9.94 7.66
N VAL A 92 5.96 10.65 7.32
CA VAL A 92 7.28 10.43 7.92
C VAL A 92 7.24 10.68 9.42
N ASN A 93 6.63 11.79 9.85
CA ASN A 93 6.53 12.15 11.26
C ASN A 93 5.73 11.13 12.07
N ILE A 94 4.63 10.58 11.53
CA ILE A 94 3.88 9.51 12.21
C ILE A 94 4.76 8.28 12.40
N LYS A 95 5.53 7.87 11.38
CA LYS A 95 6.41 6.69 11.49
C LYS A 95 7.47 6.87 12.57
N VAL A 96 8.05 8.06 12.68
CA VAL A 96 9.02 8.39 13.73
C VAL A 96 8.35 8.34 15.11
N LYS A 97 7.19 8.98 15.27
CA LYS A 97 6.44 8.98 16.53
C LYS A 97 5.97 7.58 16.95
N ALA A 98 5.57 6.75 15.99
CA ALA A 98 5.17 5.37 16.25
C ALA A 98 6.34 4.57 16.83
N ARG A 99 7.53 4.66 16.21
CA ARG A 99 8.74 4.02 16.73
C ARG A 99 9.11 4.52 18.13
N GLU A 100 9.04 5.83 18.35
CA GLU A 100 9.32 6.43 19.66
C GLU A 100 8.32 5.96 20.72
N ALA A 101 7.04 5.76 20.36
CA ALA A 101 6.03 5.21 21.25
C ALA A 101 6.29 3.73 21.56
N GLU A 102 6.66 2.93 20.56
CA GLU A 102 7.05 1.52 20.73
C GLU A 102 8.28 1.38 21.66
N GLU A 103 9.30 2.22 21.48
CA GLU A 103 10.50 2.22 22.34
C GLU A 103 10.15 2.60 23.79
N ARG A 104 9.27 3.59 24.00
CA ARG A 104 8.78 3.94 25.33
C ARG A 104 7.97 2.83 25.98
N ASP A 105 7.08 2.19 25.22
CA ASP A 105 6.26 1.08 25.71
C ASP A 105 7.14 -0.11 26.12
N LEU A 106 8.14 -0.47 25.30
CA LEU A 106 9.11 -1.51 25.64
C LEU A 106 9.94 -1.19 26.89
N ALA A 107 10.35 0.08 27.06
CA ALA A 107 11.09 0.51 28.24
C ALA A 107 10.23 0.44 29.51
N LEU A 108 8.96 0.84 29.43
CA LEU A 108 8.01 0.73 30.55
C LEU A 108 7.75 -0.74 30.91
N GLN A 109 7.52 -1.59 29.92
CA GLN A 109 7.37 -3.03 30.14
C GLN A 109 8.61 -3.66 30.80
N ALA A 110 9.81 -3.19 30.45
CA ALA A 110 11.04 -3.65 31.08
C ALA A 110 11.14 -3.22 32.56
N GLN A 111 10.73 -2.00 32.89
CA GLN A 111 10.66 -1.50 34.27
C GLN A 111 9.61 -2.27 35.09
N GLU A 112 8.40 -2.43 34.56
CA GLU A 112 7.33 -3.20 35.20
C GLU A 112 7.73 -4.66 35.44
N TYR A 113 8.57 -5.21 34.55
CA TYR A 113 9.17 -6.51 34.74
C TYR A 113 10.18 -6.53 35.91
N GLU A 114 11.06 -5.53 36.00
CA GLU A 114 12.03 -5.42 37.11
C GLU A 114 11.33 -5.25 38.46
N GLU A 115 10.22 -4.51 38.49
CA GLU A 115 9.37 -4.32 39.66
C GLU A 115 8.50 -5.55 39.98
N GLY A 116 8.42 -6.53 39.07
CA GLY A 116 7.65 -7.76 39.25
C GLY A 116 6.13 -7.58 39.13
N LEU A 117 5.66 -6.44 38.62
CA LEU A 117 4.24 -6.16 38.39
C LEU A 117 3.68 -6.94 37.20
N VAL A 118 4.53 -7.22 36.20
CA VAL A 118 4.16 -7.95 34.98
C VAL A 118 4.99 -9.22 34.84
N ALA A 119 4.31 -10.36 34.70
CA ALA A 119 4.98 -11.63 34.43
C ALA A 119 5.61 -11.60 33.03
N ARG A 120 6.88 -11.98 32.92
CA ARG A 120 7.49 -12.30 31.62
C ARG A 120 6.56 -13.27 30.89
N PRO A 121 6.26 -13.06 29.59
CA PRO A 121 5.69 -14.11 28.78
C PRO A 121 6.77 -15.19 28.63
N THR A 122 6.91 -16.04 29.65
CA THR A 122 7.65 -17.29 29.53
C THR A 122 7.02 -18.00 28.34
N GLN A 123 7.81 -18.29 27.31
CA GLN A 123 7.41 -19.26 26.31
C GLN A 123 6.95 -20.50 27.08
N THR A 124 5.64 -20.69 27.18
CA THR A 124 5.06 -21.80 27.93
C THR A 124 5.32 -23.05 27.10
N LEU A 125 6.53 -23.58 27.21
CA LEU A 125 6.88 -24.91 26.79
C LEU A 125 6.32 -25.86 27.86
N ALA A 126 5.00 -25.82 28.04
CA ALA A 126 4.30 -26.87 28.75
C ALA A 126 4.60 -28.15 27.97
N LYS A 127 5.43 -29.02 28.52
CA LYS A 127 5.78 -30.30 27.89
C LYS A 127 4.85 -31.35 28.49
N GLY A 128 3.81 -31.75 27.77
CA GLY A 128 2.85 -32.75 28.22
C GLY A 128 1.70 -32.96 27.24
N HIS A 129 0.87 -33.98 27.50
CA HIS A 129 -0.29 -34.33 26.66
C HIS A 129 -1.39 -33.24 26.62
N ALA A 130 -1.39 -32.32 27.58
CA ALA A 130 -2.34 -31.21 27.67
C ALA A 130 -1.75 -29.86 27.18
N ALA A 131 -0.55 -29.87 26.61
CA ALA A 131 0.08 -28.66 26.12
C ALA A 131 -0.58 -28.20 24.82
N ALA A 132 -1.27 -27.07 24.86
CA ALA A 132 -1.70 -26.39 23.65
C ALA A 132 -0.48 -25.77 22.95
N THR A 133 -0.38 -25.90 21.62
CA THR A 133 0.58 -25.12 20.86
C THR A 133 0.22 -23.64 21.02
N PRO A 134 1.19 -22.75 21.33
CA PRO A 134 0.88 -21.33 21.38
C PRO A 134 0.51 -20.88 19.96
N PHE A 135 -0.66 -20.26 19.86
CA PHE A 135 -1.22 -19.73 18.62
C PHE A 135 -0.22 -18.75 17.98
N GLY A 136 0.19 -19.03 16.74
CA GLY A 136 1.12 -18.17 15.99
C GLY A 136 2.59 -18.62 15.92
N LYS A 137 2.94 -19.87 16.30
CA LYS A 137 4.28 -20.40 15.98
C LYS A 137 4.44 -20.60 14.46
N PRO A 138 5.56 -20.11 13.86
CA PRO A 138 5.88 -20.34 12.45
C PRO A 138 6.57 -21.69 12.17
N GLU A 139 6.92 -22.45 13.21
CA GLU A 139 7.64 -23.72 13.05
C GLU A 139 6.66 -24.83 12.68
N ALA A 140 6.62 -25.18 11.40
CA ALA A 140 5.92 -26.34 10.91
C ALA A 140 6.65 -27.60 11.40
N THR A 141 5.98 -28.41 12.22
CA THR A 141 6.55 -29.67 12.75
C THR A 141 6.45 -30.77 11.69
N GLU A 142 7.47 -31.62 11.59
CA GLU A 142 7.47 -32.78 10.69
C GLU A 142 6.42 -33.81 11.12
N ASP A 143 6.27 -34.00 12.43
CA ASP A 143 5.33 -34.97 12.99
C ASP A 143 3.91 -34.40 13.07
N PRO A 144 2.88 -35.18 12.70
CA PRO A 144 1.49 -34.79 12.87
C PRO A 144 1.11 -34.78 14.36
N VAL A 145 0.32 -33.78 14.77
CA VAL A 145 -0.13 -33.63 16.16
C VAL A 145 -1.66 -33.68 16.22
N SER A 146 -2.20 -34.45 17.16
CA SER A 146 -3.63 -34.53 17.43
C SER A 146 -3.91 -34.11 18.88
N THR A 147 -4.74 -33.08 19.08
CA THR A 147 -5.12 -32.60 20.42
C THR A 147 -6.60 -32.27 20.46
N GLY A 148 -7.32 -32.88 21.41
CA GLY A 148 -8.70 -32.51 21.76
C GLY A 148 -9.72 -32.54 20.61
N GLY A 149 -9.51 -33.37 19.59
CA GLY A 149 -10.37 -33.46 18.40
C GLY A 149 -9.94 -32.62 17.21
N SER A 150 -8.86 -31.85 17.32
CA SER A 150 -8.22 -31.17 16.19
C SER A 150 -6.97 -31.92 15.73
N PHE A 151 -6.89 -32.21 14.44
CA PHE A 151 -5.74 -32.86 13.80
C PHE A 151 -4.97 -31.82 12.99
N GLN A 152 -3.69 -31.64 13.28
CA GLN A 152 -2.77 -30.82 12.49
C GLN A 152 -1.81 -31.72 11.72
N PRO A 153 -1.87 -31.76 10.37
CA PRO A 153 -0.94 -32.53 9.58
C PRO A 153 0.47 -31.92 9.67
N GLY A 154 1.47 -32.78 9.81
CA GLY A 154 2.88 -32.36 9.76
C GLY A 154 3.26 -31.87 8.36
N SER A 155 4.21 -30.93 8.28
CA SER A 155 4.73 -30.44 7.00
C SER A 155 5.82 -31.36 6.49
N TRP A 156 5.65 -31.88 5.27
CA TRP A 156 6.69 -32.68 4.63
C TRP A 156 7.89 -31.80 4.24
N VAL A 157 9.08 -32.14 4.74
CA VAL A 157 10.34 -31.50 4.36
C VAL A 157 11.12 -32.45 3.44
N PRO A 158 11.46 -32.06 2.21
CA PRO A 158 12.25 -32.91 1.32
C PRO A 158 13.64 -33.15 1.93
N GLY A 159 13.98 -34.42 2.17
CA GLY A 159 15.29 -34.79 2.71
C GLY A 159 16.45 -34.33 1.82
N SER A 160 17.44 -33.66 2.41
CA SER A 160 18.69 -33.34 1.72
C SER A 160 19.46 -34.63 1.48
N LYS A 161 19.61 -35.01 0.20
CA LYS A 161 20.46 -36.14 -0.18
C LYS A 161 21.91 -35.77 0.14
N LYS A 162 22.55 -36.55 1.02
CA LYS A 162 24.00 -36.53 1.23
C LYS A 162 24.74 -37.04 0.00
#